data_AF-A0A367ITV9-F1
#
_entry.id   AF-A0A367ITV9-F1
#
_cell.length_a   1.000
_cell.length_b   1.000
_cell.length_c   1.000
_cell.angle_alpha   90.00
_cell.angle_beta   90.00
_cell.angle_gamma   90.00
#
_symmetry.space_group_name_H-M   'P 1'
#
loop_
_entity.id
_entity.type
_entity.pdbx_description
1 polymer ?
#
loop_
_entity_poly.entity_id
_entity_poly.type
_entity_poly.pdbx_seq_one_letter_code
_entity_poly.pdbx_strand_id
1 'polypeptide(L)'
;MGPRRPDMEYISLPNNKGETLENSNGSNEALACLLQLADSALKNGPYSITFDKKNPHIAPTGDVRDFLSYAPYWWPVSIMKE
;
A
#
# COMPACT_ATOMS: atom_id res chain seq x y z
N MET A 1 2.42 18.57 14.39
CA MET A 1 2.19 17.14 14.07
C MET A 1 1.73 17.07 12.62
N GLY A 2 2.64 16.73 11.69
CA GLY A 2 2.29 16.62 10.27
C GLY A 2 1.38 15.42 10.00
N PRO A 3 0.80 15.32 8.79
CA PRO A 3 0.00 14.16 8.41
C PRO A 3 0.82 12.88 8.56
N ARG A 4 0.21 11.82 9.09
CA ARG A 4 0.85 10.48 9.07
C ARG A 4 1.09 10.12 7.61
N ARG A 5 2.30 9.63 7.31
CA ARG A 5 2.57 9.08 5.97
C ARG A 5 1.52 7.99 5.69
N PRO A 6 0.94 7.94 4.48
CA PRO A 6 0.02 6.88 4.15
C PRO A 6 0.72 5.53 4.30
N ASP A 7 0.05 4.57 4.95
CA ASP A 7 0.59 3.21 5.13
C ASP A 7 0.73 2.47 3.79
N MET A 8 0.07 2.95 2.74
CA MET A 8 0.13 2.44 1.37
C MET A 8 0.67 3.53 0.45
N GLU A 9 1.91 3.36 -0.02
CA GLU A 9 2.45 4.12 -1.13
C GLU A 9 1.98 3.47 -2.44
N TYR A 10 1.35 4.25 -3.32
CA TYR A 10 0.92 3.75 -4.62
C TYR A 10 2.15 3.57 -5.52
N ILE A 11 2.65 2.33 -5.63
CA ILE A 11 3.67 1.99 -6.61
C ILE A 11 2.98 1.93 -7.98
N SER A 12 3.00 3.04 -8.71
CA SER A 12 2.60 3.05 -10.13
C SER A 12 3.68 2.34 -10.93
N LEU A 13 3.57 1.02 -11.09
CA LEU A 13 4.36 0.29 -12.07
C LEU A 13 3.82 0.67 -13.46
N PRO A 14 4.61 1.34 -14.33
CA PRO A 14 4.20 1.49 -15.71
C PRO A 14 3.91 0.10 -16.28
N ASN A 15 2.79 -0.01 -16.97
CA ASN A 15 2.27 -1.23 -17.53
C ASN A 15 3.19 -1.72 -18.67
N ASN A 16 4.31 -2.35 -18.31
CA ASN A 16 5.23 -2.98 -19.25
C ASN A 16 4.58 -4.29 -19.73
N LYS A 17 3.55 -4.13 -20.57
CA LYS A 17 2.95 -5.22 -21.32
C LYS A 17 3.99 -5.75 -22.30
N GLY A 18 4.64 -6.85 -21.93
CA GLY A 18 5.04 -7.89 -22.90
C GLY A 18 5.89 -7.45 -24.09
N GLU A 19 6.74 -6.43 -23.97
CA GLU A 19 7.86 -6.29 -24.88
C GLU A 19 8.94 -7.25 -24.40
N THR A 20 8.99 -8.42 -25.03
CA THR A 20 10.15 -9.30 -25.00
C THR A 20 11.39 -8.42 -25.14
N LEU A 21 12.25 -8.45 -24.12
CA LEU A 21 13.49 -7.68 -24.05
C LEU A 21 14.45 -8.15 -25.14
N GLU A 22 14.21 -7.74 -26.37
CA GLU A 22 15.17 -7.73 -27.46
C GLU A 22 16.20 -6.64 -27.12
N ASN A 23 17.27 -7.05 -26.44
CA ASN A 23 18.59 -6.41 -26.40
C ASN A 23 18.62 -4.86 -26.31
N SER A 24 18.20 -4.29 -25.18
CA SER A 24 18.56 -2.90 -24.85
C SER A 24 19.26 -2.84 -23.49
N ASN A 25 20.49 -2.34 -23.44
CA ASN A 25 21.35 -2.37 -22.25
C ASN A 25 20.76 -1.66 -21.00
N GLY A 26 19.68 -0.88 -21.14
CA GLY A 26 18.93 -0.28 -20.03
C GLY A 26 17.92 -1.20 -19.34
N SER A 27 17.63 -2.39 -19.91
CA SER A 27 16.64 -3.32 -19.35
C SER A 27 17.18 -4.17 -18.20
N ASN A 28 18.51 -4.37 -18.12
CA ASN A 28 19.11 -5.26 -17.11
C ASN A 28 19.03 -4.69 -15.69
N GLU A 29 19.25 -3.39 -15.50
CA GLU A 29 19.16 -2.75 -14.19
C GLU A 29 17.71 -2.69 -13.68
N ALA A 30 16.77 -2.33 -14.56
CA ALA A 30 15.34 -2.33 -14.24
C ALA A 30 14.84 -3.73 -13.89
N LEU A 31 15.28 -4.76 -14.63
CA LEU A 31 14.96 -6.16 -14.35
C LEU A 31 15.54 -6.62 -13.01
N ALA A 32 16.80 -6.28 -12.72
CA ALA A 32 17.44 -6.62 -11.45
C ALA A 32 16.70 -5.97 -10.25
N CYS A 33 16.30 -4.71 -10.39
CA CYS A 33 15.51 -4.00 -9.38
C CYS A 33 14.14 -4.68 -9.16
N LEU A 34 13.46 -5.07 -10.24
CA LEU A 34 12.19 -5.78 -10.16
C LEU A 34 12.31 -7.14 -9.46
N LEU A 35 13.36 -7.92 -9.77
CA LEU A 35 13.64 -9.18 -9.09
C LEU A 35 13.90 -8.96 -7.59
N GLN A 36 14.68 -7.93 -7.23
CA GLN A 36 14.94 -7.61 -5.84
C GLN A 36 13.67 -7.21 -5.06
N LEU A 37 12.76 -6.45 -5.69
CA LEU A 37 11.46 -6.11 -5.11
C LEU A 37 10.58 -7.36 -4.94
N ALA A 38 10.57 -8.26 -5.93
CA ALA A 38 9.84 -9.52 -5.88
C ALA A 38 10.36 -10.43 -4.75
N ASP A 39 11.68 -10.60 -4.63
CA ASP A 39 12.31 -11.38 -3.57
C ASP A 39 12.03 -10.81 -2.17
N SER A 40 11.93 -9.48 -2.07
CA SER A 40 11.56 -8.80 -0.83
C SER A 40 10.07 -8.98 -0.50
N ALA A 41 9.20 -8.98 -1.50
CA ALA A 41 7.78 -9.22 -1.33
C ALA A 41 7.48 -10.66 -0.88
N LEU A 42 8.22 -11.66 -1.37
CA LEU A 42 8.07 -13.06 -0.95
C LEU A 42 8.34 -13.30 0.54
N LYS A 43 9.09 -12.40 1.20
CA LYS A 43 9.39 -12.48 2.63
C LYS A 43 8.31 -11.84 3.51
N ASN A 44 7.31 -11.23 2.89
CA ASN A 44 6.31 -10.39 3.54
C ASN A 44 4.89 -10.95 3.31
N GLY A 45 4.03 -10.83 4.33
CA GLY A 45 2.64 -11.33 4.28
C GLY A 45 2.49 -12.83 4.61
N PRO A 46 1.29 -13.43 4.43
CA PRO A 46 0.09 -12.87 3.81
C PRO A 46 -0.58 -11.81 4.70
N TYR A 47 -0.99 -10.70 4.09
CA TYR A 47 -1.66 -9.62 4.82
C TYR A 47 -3.18 -9.82 4.89
N SER A 48 -3.78 -9.53 6.03
CA SER A 48 -5.22 -9.53 6.25
C SER A 48 -5.68 -8.41 7.17
N ILE A 49 -6.82 -7.82 6.83
CA ILE A 49 -7.52 -6.85 7.67
C ILE A 49 -7.96 -7.41 9.03
N THR A 50 -8.04 -8.74 9.16
CA THR A 50 -8.52 -9.39 10.39
C THR A 50 -7.44 -9.56 11.45
N PHE A 51 -6.15 -9.55 11.08
CA PHE A 51 -5.05 -9.80 12.02
C PHE A 51 -3.89 -8.79 11.94
N ASP A 52 -3.68 -8.08 10.83
CA ASP A 52 -2.55 -7.12 10.73
C ASP A 52 -2.89 -5.70 11.19
N LYS A 53 -4.18 -5.39 11.40
CA LYS A 53 -4.58 -4.09 11.92
C LYS A 53 -4.27 -4.01 13.41
N LYS A 54 -3.19 -3.31 13.78
CA LYS A 54 -2.78 -3.10 15.18
C LYS A 54 -3.89 -2.46 16.04
N ASN A 55 -4.64 -1.52 15.48
CA ASN A 55 -5.81 -0.88 16.10
C ASN A 55 -6.97 -0.87 15.10
N PRO A 56 -7.78 -1.93 15.02
CA PRO A 56 -8.85 -2.03 14.04
C PRO A 56 -10.01 -1.12 14.46
N HIS A 57 -10.24 -0.07 13.69
CA HIS A 57 -11.56 0.55 13.66
C HIS A 57 -12.49 -0.37 12.88
N ILE A 58 -13.61 -0.74 13.51
CA ILE A 58 -14.60 -1.64 12.93
C ILE A 58 -15.56 -0.81 12.07
N ALA A 59 -15.93 -1.35 10.90
CA ALA A 59 -16.93 -0.72 10.06
C ALA A 59 -18.29 -0.62 10.79
N PRO A 60 -19.21 0.27 10.37
CA PRO A 60 -20.51 0.43 11.02
C PRO A 60 -21.36 -0.85 11.14
N THR A 61 -21.08 -1.84 10.28
CA THR A 61 -21.70 -3.17 10.27
C THR A 61 -21.30 -4.05 11.45
N GLY A 62 -20.13 -3.82 12.06
CA GLY A 62 -19.59 -4.65 13.13
C GLY A 62 -18.77 -5.87 12.67
N ASP A 63 -18.69 -6.18 11.37
CA ASP A 63 -17.89 -7.32 10.87
C ASP A 63 -16.41 -6.92 10.71
N VAL A 64 -15.51 -7.72 11.29
CA VAL A 64 -14.05 -7.55 11.16
C VAL A 64 -13.54 -7.82 9.75
N ARG A 65 -14.33 -8.50 8.92
CA ARG A 65 -14.04 -8.79 7.52
C ARG A 65 -14.35 -7.62 6.60
N ASP A 66 -14.96 -6.57 7.13
CA ASP A 66 -15.27 -5.38 6.34
C ASP A 66 -14.03 -4.51 6.21
N PHE A 67 -13.65 -4.26 4.95
CA PHE A 67 -12.54 -3.36 4.65
C PHE A 67 -12.95 -1.92 4.98
N LEU A 68 -12.20 -1.31 5.89
CA LEU A 68 -12.34 0.09 6.28
C LEU A 68 -11.03 0.83 6.05
N SER A 69 -11.10 1.97 5.35
CA SER A 69 -10.03 2.93 5.14
C SER A 69 -10.49 4.36 5.43
N TYR A 70 -9.57 5.21 5.89
CA TYR A 70 -9.84 6.62 6.13
C TYR A 70 -9.63 7.47 4.89
N ALA A 71 -10.44 8.52 4.72
CA ALA A 71 -10.21 9.52 3.70
C ALA A 71 -8.88 10.27 3.99
N PRO A 72 -7.88 10.25 3.09
CA PRO A 72 -6.54 10.76 3.38
C PRO A 72 -6.44 12.24 3.77
N TYR A 73 -7.41 13.06 3.36
CA TYR A 73 -7.40 14.50 3.59
C TYR A 73 -8.54 14.99 4.49
N TRP A 74 -9.10 14.08 5.31
CA TRP A 74 -10.15 14.40 6.25
C TRP A 74 -9.61 14.46 7.67
N TRP A 75 -9.62 15.65 8.27
CA TRP A 75 -9.13 15.92 9.61
C TRP A 75 -10.28 16.37 10.51
N PRO A 76 -10.27 16.01 11.80
CA PRO A 76 -11.26 16.54 12.73
C PRO A 76 -11.13 18.05 12.83
N VAL A 77 -12.26 18.76 12.78
CA VAL A 77 -12.30 20.19 13.12
C VAL A 77 -12.25 20.36 14.63
N SER A 78 -11.49 21.35 15.10
CA SER A 78 -11.37 21.66 16.53
C SER A 78 -12.63 22.38 16.98
N ILE A 79 -13.65 21.63 17.40
CA ILE A 79 -14.82 22.20 18.09
C ILE A 79 -14.41 22.31 19.56
N MET A 80 -13.94 23.49 19.98
CA MET A 80 -13.82 23.77 21.40
C MET A 80 -15.25 23.73 21.98
N LYS A 81 -15.51 22.78 22.88
CA LYS A 81 -16.70 22.80 23.73
C LYS A 81 -16.51 23.90 24.77
N GLU A 82 -17.31 24.95 24.70
CA GLU A 82 -17.62 25.83 25.84
C GLU A 82 -18.35 25.06 26.95
#